data_AF-A0A6N7QRB8-F1
#
_entry.id   AF-A0A6N7QRB8-F1
#
_cell.length_a   1.000
_cell.length_b   1.000
_cell.length_c   1.000
_cell.angle_alpha   90.00
_cell.angle_beta   90.00
_cell.angle_gamma   90.00
#
_symmetry.space_group_name_H-M   'P 1'
#
loop_
_entity.id
_entity.type
_entity.pdbx_description
1 polymer ?
#
loop_
_entity_poly.entity_id
_entity_poly.type
_entity_poly.pdbx_seq_one_letter_code
_entity_poly.pdbx_strand_id
1 'polypeptide(L)' 'MKSEIGSYEAKTKLSALLRDVQRGQRYTITLRGDPVADLVPVSVGTEVARREAIAAMRAIPKVRGVSDAEIRGWVAEGRR' A
#
# COMPACT_ATOMS: atom_id res chain seq x y z
N MET A 1 16.12 1.06 5.69
CA MET A 1 16.67 -0.14 6.37
C MET A 1 15.71 -0.51 7.48
N LYS A 2 15.43 -1.81 7.68
CA LYS A 2 14.67 -2.28 8.85
C LYS A 2 15.66 -2.39 10.02
N SER A 3 15.31 -1.83 11.17
CA SER A 3 16.14 -1.96 12.39
C SER A 3 15.66 -3.16 13.20
N GLU A 4 16.57 -4.01 13.66
CA GLU A 4 16.22 -5.15 14.51
C GLU A 4 16.08 -4.75 15.97
N ILE A 5 15.09 -5.31 16.67
CA ILE A 5 14.84 -5.06 18.09
C ILE A 5 14.36 -6.32 18.79
N GLY A 6 14.91 -6.61 19.97
CA GLY A 6 14.48 -7.78 20.75
C GLY A 6 13.07 -7.62 21.31
N SER A 7 12.34 -8.73 21.49
CA SER A 7 10.95 -8.75 21.97
C SER A 7 10.78 -8.07 23.35
N TYR A 8 11.77 -8.21 24.23
CA TYR A 8 11.78 -7.55 25.53
C TYR A 8 11.94 -6.03 25.42
N GLU A 9 12.79 -5.56 24.51
CA GLU A 9 12.94 -4.14 24.27
C GLU A 9 11.71 -3.57 23.55
N ALA A 10 11.16 -4.32 22.60
CA ALA A 10 9.94 -3.95 21.89
C ALA A 10 8.76 -3.75 22.85
N LYS A 11 8.54 -4.66 23.81
CA LYS A 11 7.42 -4.53 24.77
C LYS A 11 7.59 -3.33 25.72
N THR A 12 8.83 -2.98 26.06
CA THR A 12 9.11 -1.87 27.00
C THR A 12 9.08 -0.51 26.32
N LYS A 13 9.43 -0.45 25.02
CA LYS A 13 9.49 0.79 24.23
C LYS A 13 8.38 0.92 23.19
N LEU A 14 7.32 0.12 23.27
CA LEU A 14 6.29 0.02 22.22
C LEU A 14 5.74 1.39 21.80
N SER A 15 5.39 2.26 22.77
CA SER A 15 4.85 3.59 22.47
C SER A 15 5.84 4.53 21.77
N ALA A 16 7.15 4.37 21.97
CA ALA A 16 8.16 5.12 21.22
C ALA A 16 8.30 4.57 19.80
N LEU A 17 8.39 3.25 19.66
CA LEU A 17 8.49 2.57 18.37
C LEU A 17 7.29 2.87 17.47
N LEU A 18 6.08 2.90 18.02
CA LEU A 18 4.88 3.26 17.26
C LEU A 18 4.93 4.70 16.73
N ARG A 19 5.52 5.65 17.48
CA ARG A 19 5.72 7.04 17.00
C ARG A 19 6.75 7.11 15.88
N ASP A 20 7.83 6.33 15.97
CA ASP A 20 8.82 6.21 14.90
C ASP A 20 8.21 5.60 13.63
N VAL A 21 7.40 4.56 13.82
CA VAL A 21 6.67 3.87 12.74
C VAL A 21 5.66 4.79 12.09
N GLN A 22 4.96 5.63 12.86
CA GLN A 22 4.08 6.65 12.29
C GLN A 22 4.83 7.66 11.41
N ARG A 23 6.11 7.91 11.71
CA ARG A 23 7.01 8.75 10.88
C ARG A 23 7.64 8.00 9.70
N GLY A 24 7.21 6.76 9.44
CA GLY A 24 7.65 5.94 8.32
C GLY A 24 8.73 4.93 8.65
N GLN A 25 9.18 4.85 9.91
CA GLN A 25 10.25 3.91 10.27
C GLN A 25 9.75 2.46 10.36
N ARG A 26 10.66 1.49 10.16
CA ARG A 26 10.32 0.07 10.11
C ARG A 26 11.25 -0.74 11.01
N TYR A 27 10.69 -1.66 11.78
CA TYR A 27 11.44 -2.51 12.70
C TYR A 27 11.12 -4.00 12.49
N THR A 28 12.10 -4.86 12.75
CA THR A 28 11.91 -6.30 12.84
C THR A 28 12.10 -6.71 14.30
N ILE A 29 11.06 -7.30 14.89
CA ILE A 29 11.06 -7.80 16.26
C ILE A 29 11.61 -9.23 16.25
N THR A 30 12.62 -9.48 17.09
CA THR A 30 13.23 -10.80 17.26
C THR A 30 12.86 -11.41 18.61
N LEU A 31 12.79 -12.73 18.70
CA LEU A 31 12.65 -13.49 19.95
C LEU A 31 13.88 -14.37 20.09
N ARG A 32 14.71 -14.11 21.10
CA ARG A 32 16.00 -14.82 21.31
C ARG A 32 16.95 -14.75 20.09
N GLY A 33 16.89 -13.64 19.33
CA GLY A 33 17.71 -13.43 18.13
C GLY A 33 16.99 -13.84 16.84
N ASP A 34 15.96 -14.66 16.91
CA ASP A 34 15.23 -15.11 15.73
C ASP A 34 14.14 -14.10 15.34
N PRO A 35 14.06 -13.63 14.09
CA PRO A 35 13.00 -12.75 13.62
C PRO A 35 11.61 -13.40 13.75
N VAL A 36 10.65 -12.69 14.37
CA VAL A 36 9.29 -13.22 14.61
C VAL A 36 8.17 -12.30 14.13
N ALA A 37 8.40 -10.99 14.03
CA ALA A 37 7.39 -10.04 13.59
C ALA A 37 8.02 -8.77 12.99
N ASP A 38 7.26 -8.04 12.19
CA ASP A 38 7.64 -6.73 11.69
C ASP A 38 6.67 -5.66 12.24
N LEU A 39 7.23 -4.54 12.71
CA LEU A 39 6.47 -3.35 13.06
C LEU A 39 6.68 -2.31 11.96
N VAL A 40 5.65 -2.13 11.13
CA VAL A 40 5.68 -1.28 9.93
C VAL A 40 4.53 -0.28 9.96
N PRO A 41 4.67 0.86 9.27
CA PRO A 41 3.57 1.79 9.11
C PRO A 41 2.44 1.05 8.41
N VAL A 42 1.22 1.18 8.91
CA VAL A 42 0.06 0.64 8.20
C VAL A 42 0.01 1.32 6.84
N SER A 43 0.05 0.52 5.78
CA SER A 43 -0.31 0.95 4.44
C SER A 43 -1.81 1.20 4.40
N VAL A 44 -2.29 2.23 5.11
CA VAL A 44 -3.55 2.87 4.76
C VAL A 44 -3.23 3.43 3.40
N GLY A 45 -3.65 2.75 2.32
CA GLY A 45 -3.28 3.09 0.94
C GLY A 45 -3.25 4.60 0.84
N THR A 46 -2.03 5.16 0.80
CA THR A 46 -1.83 6.53 1.26
C THR A 46 -2.77 7.38 0.43
N GLU A 47 -3.40 8.38 1.02
CA GLU A 47 -4.25 9.27 0.23
C GLU A 47 -3.53 9.74 -1.05
N VAL A 48 -2.19 9.84 -0.96
CA VAL A 48 -1.23 9.93 -2.07
C VAL A 48 -1.35 8.77 -3.07
N ALA A 49 -1.11 7.51 -2.70
CA ALA A 49 -1.25 6.35 -3.61
C ALA A 49 -2.65 6.25 -4.25
N ARG A 50 -3.72 6.56 -3.50
CA ARG A 50 -5.09 6.64 -4.06
C ARG A 50 -5.21 7.75 -5.10
N ARG A 51 -4.70 8.95 -4.80
CA ARG A 51 -4.69 10.09 -5.72
C ARG A 51 -3.83 9.83 -6.96
N GLU A 52 -2.68 9.19 -6.79
CA GLU A 52 -1.77 8.78 -7.87
C GLU A 52 -2.42 7.75 -8.78
N ALA A 53 -3.08 6.73 -8.22
CA ALA A 53 -3.83 5.75 -9.00
C ALA A 53 -4.95 6.42 -9.82
N ILE A 54 -5.73 7.32 -9.20
CA ILE A 54 -6.78 8.08 -9.92
C ILE A 54 -6.18 8.95 -11.02
N ALA A 55 -5.07 9.63 -10.75
CA ALA A 55 -4.38 10.46 -11.74
C ALA A 55 -3.87 9.63 -12.91
N ALA A 56 -3.26 8.47 -12.65
CA ALA A 56 -2.80 7.54 -13.67
C ALA A 56 -3.95 7.04 -14.55
N MET A 57 -5.09 6.65 -13.95
CA MET A 57 -6.28 6.24 -14.70
C MET A 57 -6.84 7.37 -15.58
N ARG A 58 -6.80 8.62 -15.10
CA ARG A 58 -7.26 9.79 -15.87
C ARG A 58 -6.29 10.18 -16.99
N ALA A 59 -5.01 9.87 -16.84
CA ALA A 59 -3.98 10.13 -17.83
C ALA A 59 -4.00 9.13 -19.01
N ILE A 60 -4.72 8.00 -18.89
CA ILE A 60 -4.89 7.05 -19.99
C ILE A 60 -5.51 7.79 -21.20
N PRO A 61 -4.84 7.77 -22.37
CA PRO A 61 -5.35 8.43 -23.56
C PRO A 61 -6.77 7.97 -23.91
N LYS A 62 -7.65 8.92 -24.19
CA LYS A 62 -9.01 8.60 -24.63
C LYS A 62 -8.95 7.99 -26.03
N VAL A 63 -9.59 6.84 -26.19
CA VAL A 63 -9.82 6.23 -27.50
C VAL A 63 -10.66 7.19 -28.33
N ARG A 64 -10.20 7.48 -29.55
CA ARG A 64 -10.89 8.35 -30.51
C ARG A 64 -11.33 7.53 -31.71
N GLY A 65 -12.35 8.00 -32.42
CA GLY A 65 -12.81 7.38 -33.67
C GLY A 65 -13.67 6.12 -33.50
N VAL A 66 -14.19 5.87 -32.29
CA VAL A 66 -15.14 4.78 -32.03
C VAL A 66 -16.51 5.38 -31.75
N SER A 67 -17.54 4.87 -32.43
CA SER A 67 -18.92 5.32 -32.24
C SER A 67 -19.58 4.69 -31.01
N ASP A 68 -20.60 5.36 -30.46
CA ASP A 68 -21.40 4.82 -29.36
C ASP A 68 -22.09 3.50 -29.70
N ALA A 69 -22.33 3.23 -30.99
CA ALA A 69 -22.90 1.96 -31.46
C ALA A 69 -21.88 0.82 -31.34
N GLU A 70 -20.63 1.05 -31.76
CA GLU A 70 -19.53 0.09 -31.63
C GLU A 70 -19.21 -0.22 -30.16
N ILE A 71 -19.17 0.81 -29.30
CA ILE A 71 -18.96 0.62 -27.85
C ILE A 71 -20.06 -0.27 -27.26
N ARG A 72 -21.32 -0.02 -27.60
CA ARG A 72 -22.44 -0.85 -27.13
C ARG A 72 -22.35 -2.28 -27.65
N GLY A 73 -21.86 -2.47 -28.88
CA GLY A 73 -21.56 -3.78 -29.45
C GLY A 73 -20.54 -4.56 -28.61
N TRP A 74 -19.37 -3.99 -28.35
CA TRP A 74 -18.33 -4.63 -27.54
C TRP A 74 -18.78 -4.94 -26.11
N VAL A 75 -19.57 -4.05 -25.51
CA VAL A 75 -20.13 -4.26 -24.17
C VAL A 75 -21.14 -5.42 -24.15
N ALA A 76 -21.97 -5.56 -25.19
CA ALA A 76 -22.92 -6.67 -25.29
C ALA A 76 -22.23 -8.01 -25.55
N GLU A 77 -21.15 -8.00 -26.35
CA GLU A 77 -20.32 -9.17 -26.61
C GLU A 77 -19.65 -9.68 -25.33
N GLY A 78 -19.00 -8.81 -24.55
CA GLY A 78 -18.34 -9.20 -23.30
C GLY A 78 -19.28 -9.58 -22.14
N ARG A 79 -20.60 -9.43 -22.30
CA ARG A 79 -21.62 -9.82 -21.30
C ARG A 79 -22.30 -11.16 -21.62
N ARG A 80 -22.00 -11.78 -22.76
CA ARG A 80 -22.36 -13.18 -23.04
C ARG A 80 -21.27 -14.10 -22.51
#